data_AF-A0A3A4W5A1-F1
#
_entry.id   AF-A0A3A4W5A1-F1
#
_cell.length_a   1.000
_cell.length_b   1.000
_cell.length_c   1.000
_cell.angle_alpha   90.00
_cell.angle_beta   90.00
_cell.angle_gamma   90.00
#
_symmetry.space_group_name_H-M   'P 1'
#
loop_
_entity.id
_entity.type
_entity.pdbx_description
1 polymer ?
#
loop_
_entity_poly.entity_id
_entity_poly.type
_entity_poly.pdbx_seq_one_letter_code
_entity_poly.pdbx_strand_id
1 'polypeptide(L)'
;MTMDILIIQVLRMGDALQLFPVIGGIKEVFPDAHIHLLTSRLGAEVFRANSEVEKTFILDKEKIVSLVLCGEKEAFVQALDILEADLSPLINRRWDWVINLGFTFSSALLSFLLDSKHRSGLSVNEHRQYLSKDKWFHFSLASFMNRRYSNFNWIDIYKRIAGLDSVPRPPYFKPNMAPCARAADTILRFEGSGPIVGIHPGAGGDFKQWPVENFGKLGRMLADKNGCRLLIFGSSSEKELCSRLHAMIGGNAENLAGQTSVEELAALLSRCEVLISNDTGPMHLASSVGTRVIALFFSTHFAETGPYGAGHIAVHPDISCFPCQGTAKCVQKSCLSLISPEAVKKIFDIANPSIRQGGPLHGINGLKGIKVFQSAFDPWGYLDWFPGGRPLLTLPVLEKLLLRIAWLIHSGVTDSSDRNLEAYVSSFLACYSKTDRLSPVVEGFDRWVERMAEYKGLLEKARNQVLDLQTELIKIRPDSGASKKLSGLLNASEDEIGAFGSGDCFSFLDELLTVFCENIEKTDPLNLSTRTAEAYRDILFIVTTILKQVPLLKSYMH
;
A
#
# COMPACT_ATOMS: atom_id res chain seq x y z
N MET A 1 -12.26 -24.21 -19.56
CA MET A 1 -11.41 -23.48 -20.53
C MET A 1 -10.35 -22.78 -19.71
N THR A 2 -9.07 -23.04 -20.00
CA THR A 2 -7.93 -22.35 -19.37
C THR A 2 -7.96 -20.88 -19.77
N MET A 3 -7.84 -19.98 -18.79
CA MET A 3 -7.93 -18.53 -18.98
C MET A 3 -6.52 -17.92 -19.00
N ASP A 4 -6.16 -17.18 -20.05
CA ASP A 4 -4.87 -16.51 -20.15
C ASP A 4 -4.96 -15.08 -19.60
N ILE A 5 -4.31 -14.86 -18.45
CA ILE A 5 -4.30 -13.58 -17.73
C ILE A 5 -2.93 -12.92 -17.87
N LEU A 6 -2.89 -11.64 -18.25
CA LEU A 6 -1.68 -10.81 -18.19
C LEU A 6 -1.80 -9.77 -17.08
N ILE A 7 -0.84 -9.77 -16.16
CA ILE A 7 -0.68 -8.74 -15.15
C ILE A 7 0.43 -7.77 -15.62
N ILE A 8 0.15 -6.47 -15.64
CA ILE A 8 1.13 -5.43 -15.97
C ILE A 8 1.57 -4.73 -14.69
N GLN A 9 2.84 -4.91 -14.31
CA GLN A 9 3.45 -4.18 -13.20
C GLN A 9 4.97 -4.03 -13.39
N VAL A 10 5.39 -2.85 -13.85
CA VAL A 10 6.79 -2.53 -14.18
C VAL A 10 7.36 -1.59 -13.11
N LEU A 11 7.48 -2.11 -11.89
CA LEU A 11 7.96 -1.37 -10.72
C LEU A 11 9.13 -2.10 -10.02
N ARG A 12 9.47 -1.65 -8.81
CA ARG A 12 10.66 -2.10 -8.06
C ARG A 12 10.41 -3.47 -7.42
N MET A 13 11.46 -4.07 -6.84
CA MET A 13 11.38 -5.39 -6.18
C MET A 13 10.27 -5.50 -5.12
N GLY A 14 10.09 -4.46 -4.29
CA GLY A 14 9.05 -4.46 -3.25
C GLY A 14 7.65 -4.57 -3.86
N ASP A 15 7.40 -3.82 -4.93
CA ASP A 15 6.13 -3.84 -5.66
C ASP A 15 5.89 -5.22 -6.32
N ALA A 16 6.95 -5.86 -6.84
CA ALA A 16 6.86 -7.21 -7.40
C ALA A 16 6.52 -8.25 -6.32
N LEU A 17 7.15 -8.19 -5.14
CA LEU A 17 6.87 -9.08 -4.02
C LEU A 17 5.43 -8.93 -3.51
N GLN A 18 4.87 -7.73 -3.58
CA GLN A 18 3.48 -7.45 -3.23
C GLN A 18 2.47 -8.04 -4.22
N LEU A 19 2.89 -8.58 -5.37
CA LEU A 19 1.98 -9.28 -6.28
C LEU A 19 1.76 -10.74 -5.93
N PHE A 20 2.62 -11.37 -5.11
CA PHE A 20 2.47 -12.79 -4.77
C PHE A 20 1.11 -13.12 -4.14
N PRO A 21 0.60 -12.37 -3.14
CA PRO A 21 -0.73 -12.65 -2.59
C PRO A 21 -1.84 -12.49 -3.62
N VAL A 22 -1.72 -11.50 -4.51
CA VAL A 22 -2.72 -11.24 -5.56
C VAL A 22 -2.75 -12.39 -6.58
N ILE A 23 -1.57 -12.86 -7.01
CA ILE A 23 -1.43 -14.01 -7.91
C ILE A 23 -1.98 -15.28 -7.27
N GLY A 24 -1.64 -15.54 -6.00
CA GLY A 24 -2.19 -16.67 -5.25
C GLY A 24 -3.72 -16.59 -5.13
N GLY A 25 -4.28 -15.40 -4.87
CA GLY A 25 -5.73 -15.19 -4.84
C GLY A 25 -6.40 -15.42 -6.20
N ILE A 26 -5.77 -14.99 -7.30
CA ILE A 26 -6.25 -15.32 -8.66
C ILE A 26 -6.25 -16.83 -8.87
N LYS A 27 -5.21 -17.56 -8.42
CA LYS A 27 -5.14 -19.02 -8.52
C LYS A 27 -6.16 -19.74 -7.64
N GLU A 28 -6.51 -19.19 -6.48
CA GLU A 28 -7.58 -19.75 -5.63
C GLU A 28 -8.95 -19.66 -6.33
N VAL A 29 -9.23 -18.54 -7.02
CA VAL A 29 -10.49 -18.34 -7.76
C VAL A 29 -10.50 -19.04 -9.12
N PHE A 30 -9.35 -19.02 -9.82
CA PHE A 30 -9.16 -19.60 -11.15
C PHE A 30 -7.94 -20.55 -11.17
N PRO A 31 -8.07 -21.78 -10.64
CA PRO A 31 -6.95 -22.72 -10.51
C PRO A 31 -6.21 -23.02 -11.83
N ASP A 32 -6.98 -23.14 -12.91
CA ASP A 32 -6.49 -23.48 -14.25
C ASP A 32 -6.08 -22.26 -15.09
N ALA A 33 -6.08 -21.04 -14.52
CA ALA A 33 -5.68 -19.84 -15.25
C ALA A 33 -4.16 -19.85 -15.51
N HIS A 34 -3.74 -19.53 -16.72
CA HIS A 34 -2.33 -19.26 -17.01
C HIS A 34 -2.03 -17.79 -16.71
N ILE A 35 -1.21 -17.56 -15.68
CA ILE A 35 -0.87 -16.21 -15.25
C ILE A 35 0.45 -15.81 -15.88
N HIS A 36 0.43 -14.70 -16.59
CA HIS A 36 1.58 -14.09 -17.23
C HIS A 36 1.84 -12.71 -16.62
N LEU A 37 3.11 -12.30 -16.53
CA LEU A 37 3.50 -11.04 -15.90
C LEU A 37 4.38 -10.22 -16.83
N LEU A 38 4.03 -8.96 -17.09
CA LEU A 38 4.94 -7.97 -17.65
C LEU A 38 5.57 -7.16 -16.52
N THR A 39 6.89 -7.24 -16.37
CA THR A 39 7.60 -6.62 -15.25
C THR A 39 9.03 -6.16 -15.59
N SER A 40 9.74 -5.59 -14.63
CA SER A 40 11.15 -5.22 -14.75
C SER A 40 12.04 -6.47 -14.71
N ARG A 41 13.33 -6.35 -15.10
CA ARG A 41 14.30 -7.45 -14.97
C ARG A 41 14.34 -8.01 -13.55
N LEU A 42 14.36 -7.13 -12.56
CA LEU A 42 14.38 -7.50 -11.14
C LEU A 42 13.08 -8.20 -10.72
N GLY A 43 11.92 -7.74 -11.21
CA GLY A 43 10.65 -8.44 -11.01
C GLY A 43 10.67 -9.86 -11.59
N ALA A 44 11.23 -10.03 -12.79
CA ALA A 44 11.36 -11.36 -13.40
C ALA A 44 12.28 -12.30 -12.62
N GLU A 45 13.34 -11.78 -11.97
CA GLU A 45 14.17 -12.57 -11.06
C GLU A 45 13.39 -13.02 -9.82
N VAL A 46 12.57 -12.16 -9.23
CA VAL A 46 11.72 -12.51 -8.08
C VAL A 46 10.74 -13.63 -8.45
N PHE A 47 10.13 -13.57 -9.63
CA PHE A 47 9.13 -14.54 -10.09
C PHE A 47 9.72 -15.79 -10.75
N ARG A 48 11.05 -15.89 -10.95
CA ARG A 48 11.70 -17.01 -11.65
C ARG A 48 11.35 -18.39 -11.06
N ALA A 49 11.16 -18.45 -9.74
CA ALA A 49 10.87 -19.68 -9.02
C ALA A 49 9.39 -19.86 -8.65
N ASN A 50 8.54 -18.91 -9.03
CA ASN A 50 7.12 -18.98 -8.73
C ASN A 50 6.43 -19.91 -9.74
N SER A 51 5.92 -21.06 -9.27
CA SER A 51 5.21 -22.03 -10.11
C SER A 51 3.81 -21.60 -10.56
N GLU A 52 3.26 -20.53 -9.98
CA GLU A 52 1.95 -19.98 -10.32
C GLU A 52 2.01 -19.04 -11.52
N VAL A 53 3.20 -18.52 -11.86
CA VAL A 53 3.44 -17.66 -13.02
C VAL A 53 4.01 -18.48 -14.16
N GLU A 54 3.23 -18.61 -15.23
CA GLU A 54 3.57 -19.39 -16.43
C GLU A 54 4.71 -18.74 -17.22
N LYS A 55 4.67 -17.41 -17.35
CA LYS A 55 5.69 -16.67 -18.10
C LYS A 55 5.84 -15.24 -17.61
N THR A 56 7.08 -14.80 -17.48
CA THR A 56 7.44 -13.40 -17.29
C THR A 56 7.91 -12.79 -18.60
N PHE A 57 7.37 -11.62 -18.94
CA PHE A 57 7.83 -10.73 -19.99
C PHE A 57 8.57 -9.57 -19.33
N ILE A 58 9.72 -9.22 -19.88
CA ILE A 58 10.57 -8.17 -19.32
C ILE A 58 10.40 -6.92 -20.18
N LEU A 59 10.13 -5.79 -19.53
CA LEU A 59 10.23 -4.46 -20.15
C LEU A 59 11.44 -3.75 -19.55
N ASP A 60 12.50 -3.60 -20.34
CA ASP A 60 13.73 -2.94 -19.88
C ASP A 60 13.67 -1.42 -20.03
N LYS A 61 12.80 -0.82 -19.23
CA LYS A 61 12.56 0.63 -19.26
C LYS A 61 13.83 1.44 -19.01
N GLU A 62 14.72 0.98 -18.14
CA GLU A 62 15.97 1.69 -17.82
C GLU A 62 16.90 1.76 -19.03
N LYS A 63 17.09 0.63 -19.72
CA LYS A 63 17.89 0.60 -20.95
C LYS A 63 17.25 1.45 -22.05
N ILE A 64 15.94 1.33 -22.29
CA ILE A 64 15.22 2.12 -23.29
C ILE A 64 15.38 3.61 -23.00
N VAL A 65 15.15 4.05 -21.75
CA VAL A 65 15.29 5.45 -21.35
C VAL A 65 16.74 5.91 -21.50
N SER A 66 17.73 5.11 -21.10
CA SER A 66 19.15 5.49 -21.24
C SER A 66 19.53 5.75 -22.70
N LEU A 67 19.07 4.91 -23.62
CA LEU A 67 19.35 5.03 -25.05
C LEU A 67 18.68 6.26 -25.66
N VAL A 68 17.43 6.55 -25.26
CA VAL A 68 16.72 7.76 -25.70
C VAL A 68 17.41 9.03 -25.18
N LEU A 69 17.88 9.02 -23.92
CA LEU A 69 18.54 10.17 -23.30
C LEU A 69 19.96 10.45 -23.83
N CYS A 70 20.62 9.48 -24.48
CA CYS A 70 21.91 9.70 -25.15
C CYS A 70 21.81 10.71 -26.31
N GLY A 71 20.63 10.90 -26.90
CA GLY A 71 20.38 11.89 -27.96
C GLY A 71 20.95 11.52 -29.34
N GLU A 72 21.56 10.35 -29.48
CA GLU A 72 22.08 9.82 -30.75
C GLU A 72 20.98 9.10 -31.53
N LYS A 73 20.96 9.27 -32.86
CA LYS A 73 19.93 8.68 -33.73
C LYS A 73 19.97 7.16 -33.70
N GLU A 74 21.17 6.59 -33.74
CA GLU A 74 21.42 5.15 -33.71
C GLU A 74 20.94 4.54 -32.38
N ALA A 75 21.18 5.23 -31.26
CA ALA A 75 20.69 4.82 -29.94
C ALA A 75 19.16 4.87 -29.86
N PHE A 76 18.51 5.88 -30.46
CA PHE A 76 17.05 5.96 -30.52
C PHE A 76 16.43 4.80 -31.32
N VAL A 77 17.00 4.44 -32.47
CA VAL A 77 16.54 3.27 -33.25
C VAL A 77 16.70 2.00 -32.43
N GLN A 78 17.85 1.81 -31.77
CA GLN A 78 18.06 0.67 -30.88
C GLN A 78 17.04 0.61 -29.73
N ALA A 79 16.64 1.75 -29.18
CA ALA A 79 15.61 1.81 -28.15
C ALA A 79 14.24 1.34 -28.67
N LEU A 80 13.90 1.70 -29.91
CA LEU A 80 12.67 1.21 -30.58
C LEU A 80 12.73 -0.28 -30.87
N ASP A 81 13.86 -0.80 -31.36
CA ASP A 81 14.04 -2.23 -31.62
C ASP A 81 13.88 -3.06 -30.34
N ILE A 82 14.44 -2.58 -29.22
CA ILE A 82 14.28 -3.22 -27.90
C ILE A 82 12.81 -3.17 -27.46
N LEU A 83 12.15 -2.02 -27.59
CA LEU A 83 10.75 -1.87 -27.21
C LEU A 83 9.84 -2.79 -28.04
N GLU A 84 10.07 -2.87 -29.35
CA GLU A 84 9.35 -3.77 -30.25
C GLU A 84 9.59 -5.23 -29.86
N ALA A 85 10.84 -5.62 -29.62
CA ALA A 85 11.18 -6.98 -29.21
C ALA A 85 10.54 -7.37 -27.85
N ASP A 86 10.55 -6.45 -26.89
CA ASP A 86 9.96 -6.66 -25.56
C ASP A 86 8.43 -6.77 -25.62
N LEU A 87 7.76 -5.97 -26.47
CA LEU A 87 6.30 -5.86 -26.50
C LEU A 87 5.60 -6.75 -27.56
N SER A 88 6.26 -7.10 -28.65
CA SER A 88 5.69 -7.92 -29.73
C SER A 88 5.08 -9.24 -29.24
N PRO A 89 5.69 -9.99 -28.29
CA PRO A 89 5.09 -11.21 -27.75
C PRO A 89 3.76 -10.99 -27.03
N LEU A 90 3.52 -9.78 -26.52
CA LEU A 90 2.27 -9.43 -25.82
C LEU A 90 1.21 -8.93 -26.79
N ILE A 91 1.59 -8.10 -27.76
CA ILE A 91 0.68 -7.46 -28.73
C ILE A 91 0.15 -8.49 -29.74
N ASN A 92 0.95 -9.50 -30.11
CA ASN A 92 0.56 -10.55 -31.04
C ASN A 92 -0.25 -11.69 -30.40
N ARG A 93 -0.73 -11.51 -29.17
CA ARG A 93 -1.53 -12.49 -28.43
C ARG A 93 -2.85 -11.87 -28.01
N ARG A 94 -3.92 -12.65 -28.10
CA ARG A 94 -5.21 -12.31 -27.49
C ARG A 94 -5.25 -12.79 -26.04
N TRP A 95 -5.59 -11.90 -25.13
CA TRP A 95 -5.70 -12.18 -23.70
C TRP A 95 -7.17 -12.37 -23.30
N ASP A 96 -7.43 -13.23 -22.32
CA ASP A 96 -8.76 -13.29 -21.73
C ASP A 96 -8.96 -12.14 -20.75
N TRP A 97 -7.90 -11.79 -20.01
CA TRP A 97 -7.93 -10.71 -19.04
C TRP A 97 -6.58 -10.01 -18.92
N VAL A 98 -6.59 -8.68 -19.00
CA VAL A 98 -5.43 -7.84 -18.70
C VAL A 98 -5.70 -7.05 -17.42
N ILE A 99 -4.81 -7.19 -16.44
CA ILE A 99 -4.87 -6.49 -15.16
C ILE A 99 -3.69 -5.51 -15.11
N ASN A 100 -3.95 -4.21 -15.31
CA ASN A 100 -2.90 -3.19 -15.22
C ASN A 100 -2.85 -2.55 -13.84
N LEU A 101 -1.85 -2.93 -13.04
CA LEU A 101 -1.60 -2.39 -11.70
C LEU A 101 -0.61 -1.23 -11.72
N GLY A 102 -0.14 -0.81 -12.90
CA GLY A 102 0.71 0.36 -13.09
C GLY A 102 -0.08 1.67 -13.05
N PHE A 103 0.61 2.74 -12.64
CA PHE A 103 0.04 4.08 -12.51
C PHE A 103 0.52 5.08 -13.58
N THR A 104 1.27 4.61 -14.58
CA THR A 104 1.85 5.48 -15.60
C THR A 104 1.02 5.51 -16.86
N PHE A 105 1.04 6.64 -17.58
CA PHE A 105 0.48 6.74 -18.92
C PHE A 105 0.96 5.63 -19.86
N SER A 106 2.26 5.32 -19.83
CA SER A 106 2.83 4.26 -20.66
C SER A 106 2.22 2.89 -20.38
N SER A 107 1.95 2.55 -19.12
CA SER A 107 1.29 1.28 -18.76
C SER A 107 -0.18 1.28 -19.17
N ALA A 108 -0.86 2.42 -19.04
CA ALA A 108 -2.25 2.61 -19.42
C ALA A 108 -2.45 2.46 -20.94
N LEU A 109 -1.56 3.08 -21.72
CA LEU A 109 -1.53 2.98 -23.16
C LEU A 109 -1.25 1.54 -23.61
N LEU A 110 -0.27 0.88 -22.99
CA LEU A 110 0.01 -0.52 -23.30
C LEU A 110 -1.21 -1.41 -23.00
N SER A 111 -1.84 -1.22 -21.84
CA SER A 111 -3.10 -1.91 -21.52
C SER A 111 -4.11 -1.73 -22.65
N PHE A 112 -4.41 -0.49 -23.05
CA PHE A 112 -5.34 -0.19 -24.15
C PHE A 112 -4.99 -0.87 -25.47
N LEU A 113 -3.70 -0.94 -25.84
CA LEU A 113 -3.25 -1.50 -27.11
C LEU A 113 -3.32 -3.04 -27.18
N LEU A 114 -3.36 -3.72 -26.04
CA LEU A 114 -3.42 -5.19 -25.99
C LEU A 114 -4.85 -5.69 -26.26
N ASP A 115 -5.00 -6.68 -27.15
CA ASP A 115 -6.28 -7.35 -27.37
C ASP A 115 -6.67 -8.18 -26.14
N SER A 116 -7.78 -7.82 -25.50
CA SER A 116 -8.28 -8.48 -24.29
C SER A 116 -9.80 -8.50 -24.21
N LYS A 117 -10.38 -9.62 -23.74
CA LYS A 117 -11.84 -9.72 -23.47
C LYS A 117 -12.26 -8.91 -22.25
N HIS A 118 -11.44 -8.95 -21.19
CA HIS A 118 -11.67 -8.22 -19.94
C HIS A 118 -10.46 -7.36 -19.57
N ARG A 119 -10.70 -6.25 -18.88
CA ARG A 119 -9.63 -5.35 -18.44
C ARG A 119 -9.94 -4.74 -17.08
N SER A 120 -8.93 -4.78 -16.21
CA SER A 120 -8.97 -4.16 -14.88
C SER A 120 -7.80 -3.21 -14.68
N GLY A 121 -7.97 -2.24 -13.78
CA GLY A 121 -6.95 -1.24 -13.46
C GLY A 121 -6.92 -0.08 -14.46
N LEU A 122 -5.73 0.45 -14.72
CA LEU A 122 -5.57 1.65 -15.55
C LEU A 122 -5.54 1.33 -17.04
N SER A 123 -6.30 2.07 -17.83
CA SER A 123 -6.26 2.07 -19.29
C SER A 123 -6.36 3.50 -19.82
N VAL A 124 -6.32 3.66 -21.13
CA VAL A 124 -6.76 4.88 -21.82
C VAL A 124 -7.92 4.60 -22.78
N ASN A 125 -8.57 5.65 -23.29
CA ASN A 125 -9.47 5.57 -24.44
C ASN A 125 -8.76 6.04 -25.75
N GLU A 126 -9.49 6.06 -26.86
CA GLU A 126 -9.00 6.52 -28.18
C GLU A 126 -8.52 7.99 -28.18
N HIS A 127 -9.02 8.81 -27.25
CA HIS A 127 -8.60 10.19 -27.03
C HIS A 127 -7.43 10.33 -26.04
N ARG A 128 -6.78 9.22 -25.66
CA ARG A 128 -5.64 9.17 -24.71
C ARG A 128 -5.98 9.63 -23.29
N GLN A 129 -7.24 9.53 -22.93
CA GLN A 129 -7.74 9.91 -21.63
C GLN A 129 -7.66 8.72 -20.68
N TYR A 130 -7.21 8.91 -19.44
CA TYR A 130 -7.19 7.83 -18.44
C TYR A 130 -8.59 7.28 -18.20
N LEU A 131 -8.70 5.95 -18.21
CA LEU A 131 -9.93 5.21 -17.97
C LEU A 131 -9.66 4.13 -16.93
N SER A 132 -10.46 4.13 -15.87
CA SER A 132 -10.58 2.98 -14.97
C SER A 132 -11.99 2.94 -14.40
N LYS A 133 -12.59 1.75 -14.35
CA LYS A 133 -13.92 1.54 -13.76
C LYS A 133 -13.83 1.12 -12.28
N ASP A 134 -12.62 0.85 -11.79
CA ASP A 134 -12.39 0.27 -10.47
C ASP A 134 -12.32 1.36 -9.39
N LYS A 135 -13.28 1.35 -8.46
CA LYS A 135 -13.32 2.27 -7.30
C LYS A 135 -11.96 2.28 -6.56
N TRP A 136 -11.37 1.10 -6.37
CA TRP A 136 -10.08 0.93 -5.69
C TRP A 136 -8.89 1.48 -6.47
N PHE A 137 -8.95 1.52 -7.80
CA PHE A 137 -7.96 2.23 -8.59
C PHE A 137 -8.08 3.75 -8.37
N HIS A 138 -9.30 4.31 -8.33
CA HIS A 138 -9.47 5.74 -8.04
C HIS A 138 -8.98 6.12 -6.64
N PHE A 139 -9.22 5.26 -5.66
CA PHE A 139 -8.66 5.41 -4.32
C PHE A 139 -7.13 5.46 -4.32
N SER A 140 -6.47 4.65 -5.14
CA SER A 140 -5.00 4.67 -5.25
C SER A 140 -4.47 6.04 -5.73
N LEU A 141 -5.12 6.63 -6.74
CA LEU A 141 -4.76 7.96 -7.25
C LEU A 141 -4.94 9.04 -6.18
N ALA A 142 -6.08 9.02 -5.49
CA ALA A 142 -6.36 9.96 -4.39
C ALA A 142 -5.38 9.81 -3.22
N SER A 143 -4.98 8.57 -2.91
CA SER A 143 -4.04 8.26 -1.84
C SER A 143 -2.65 8.82 -2.11
N PHE A 144 -2.18 8.82 -3.35
CA PHE A 144 -0.88 9.42 -3.70
C PHE A 144 -0.79 10.92 -3.40
N MET A 145 -1.91 11.65 -3.54
CA MET A 145 -1.99 13.08 -3.24
C MET A 145 -2.21 13.36 -1.75
N ASN A 146 -2.70 12.36 -0.98
CA ASN A 146 -3.14 12.51 0.40
C ASN A 146 -2.59 11.39 1.31
N ARG A 147 -1.30 11.05 1.18
CA ARG A 147 -0.65 9.89 1.84
C ARG A 147 -0.86 9.80 3.36
N ARG A 148 -1.02 10.94 4.04
CA ARG A 148 -1.30 11.00 5.49
C ARG A 148 -2.61 10.30 5.87
N TYR A 149 -3.56 10.25 4.95
CA TYR A 149 -4.89 9.68 5.13
C TYR A 149 -5.03 8.30 4.45
N SER A 150 -3.95 7.79 3.86
CA SER A 150 -3.95 6.46 3.27
C SER A 150 -4.00 5.39 4.36
N ASN A 151 -5.03 4.54 4.26
CA ASN A 151 -5.37 3.58 5.30
C ASN A 151 -5.25 2.13 4.86
N PHE A 152 -5.01 1.86 3.57
CA PHE A 152 -4.98 0.52 3.02
C PHE A 152 -3.61 0.19 2.46
N ASN A 153 -3.22 -1.08 2.59
CA ASN A 153 -2.01 -1.58 1.99
C ASN A 153 -2.17 -1.73 0.47
N TRP A 154 -1.07 -1.60 -0.27
CA TRP A 154 -1.11 -1.80 -1.73
C TRP A 154 -1.66 -3.16 -2.14
N ILE A 155 -1.41 -4.22 -1.36
CA ILE A 155 -1.96 -5.55 -1.64
C ILE A 155 -3.48 -5.56 -1.53
N ASP A 156 -4.06 -4.85 -0.57
CA ASP A 156 -5.52 -4.74 -0.43
C ASP A 156 -6.15 -3.94 -1.57
N ILE A 157 -5.42 -2.96 -2.11
CA ILE A 157 -5.86 -2.19 -3.27
C ILE A 157 -5.76 -3.06 -4.53
N TYR A 158 -4.62 -3.75 -4.73
CA TYR A 158 -4.37 -4.60 -5.89
C TYR A 158 -5.32 -5.80 -5.95
N LYS A 159 -5.63 -6.46 -4.82
CA LYS A 159 -6.58 -7.57 -4.80
C LYS A 159 -7.96 -7.11 -5.30
N ARG A 160 -8.39 -5.90 -4.93
CA ARG A 160 -9.68 -5.34 -5.35
C ARG A 160 -9.69 -4.87 -6.80
N ILE A 161 -8.58 -4.31 -7.30
CA ILE A 161 -8.44 -4.03 -8.74
C ILE A 161 -8.49 -5.34 -9.54
N ALA A 162 -7.91 -6.42 -9.02
CA ALA A 162 -8.01 -7.76 -9.59
C ALA A 162 -9.36 -8.45 -9.30
N GLY A 163 -10.38 -7.75 -8.78
CA GLY A 163 -11.70 -8.33 -8.54
C GLY A 163 -11.77 -9.42 -7.45
N LEU A 164 -10.78 -9.49 -6.56
CA LEU A 164 -10.70 -10.48 -5.48
C LEU A 164 -11.27 -9.92 -4.16
N ASP A 165 -12.02 -10.74 -3.43
CA ASP A 165 -12.46 -10.43 -2.06
C ASP A 165 -11.35 -10.70 -1.04
N SER A 166 -10.59 -11.78 -1.24
CA SER A 166 -9.50 -12.19 -0.37
C SER A 166 -8.25 -12.59 -1.15
N VAL A 167 -7.14 -12.66 -0.43
CA VAL A 167 -5.88 -13.27 -0.87
C VAL A 167 -5.45 -14.29 0.19
N PRO A 168 -4.59 -15.26 -0.14
CA PRO A 168 -4.02 -16.17 0.84
C PRO A 168 -3.39 -15.42 2.02
N ARG A 169 -3.09 -16.15 3.10
CA ARG A 169 -2.23 -15.67 4.20
C ARG A 169 -0.79 -16.12 3.99
N PRO A 170 0.23 -15.42 4.55
CA PRO A 170 1.61 -15.83 4.36
C PRO A 170 1.83 -17.24 4.95
N PRO A 171 2.76 -18.05 4.40
CA PRO A 171 3.75 -17.68 3.39
C PRO A 171 3.21 -17.69 1.95
N TYR A 172 3.58 -16.66 1.19
CA TYR A 172 3.29 -16.47 -0.24
C TYR A 172 4.46 -16.86 -1.15
N PHE A 173 5.68 -16.72 -0.65
CA PHE A 173 6.90 -17.08 -1.37
C PHE A 173 7.41 -18.39 -0.80
N LYS A 174 7.61 -19.40 -1.67
CA LYS A 174 8.14 -20.71 -1.28
C LYS A 174 9.49 -20.92 -1.97
N PRO A 175 10.61 -20.76 -1.26
CA PRO A 175 11.92 -21.00 -1.85
C PRO A 175 12.09 -22.47 -2.22
N ASN A 176 12.78 -22.74 -3.33
CA ASN A 176 13.08 -24.10 -3.77
C ASN A 176 13.99 -24.87 -2.79
N MET A 177 14.03 -26.19 -2.94
CA MET A 177 14.82 -27.09 -2.06
C MET A 177 16.32 -26.78 -2.06
N ALA A 178 16.91 -26.46 -3.22
CA ALA A 178 18.35 -26.18 -3.30
C ALA A 178 18.76 -24.88 -2.56
N PRO A 179 18.08 -23.73 -2.74
CA PRO A 179 18.24 -22.56 -1.88
C PRO A 179 18.03 -22.86 -0.38
N CYS A 180 17.03 -23.68 -0.03
CA CYS A 180 16.78 -24.10 1.34
C CYS A 180 17.94 -24.89 1.96
N ALA A 181 18.55 -25.80 1.19
CA ALA A 181 19.71 -26.57 1.63
C ALA A 181 20.93 -25.66 1.86
N ARG A 182 21.22 -24.74 0.94
CA ARG A 182 22.32 -23.78 1.09
C ARG A 182 22.12 -22.84 2.28
N ALA A 183 20.88 -22.38 2.51
CA ALA A 183 20.55 -21.60 3.70
C ALA A 183 20.80 -22.38 5.00
N ALA A 184 20.45 -23.67 5.02
CA ALA A 184 20.72 -24.54 6.17
C ALA A 184 22.24 -24.69 6.42
N ASP A 185 23.03 -24.91 5.36
CA ASP A 185 24.49 -25.01 5.46
C ASP A 185 25.13 -23.72 6.00
N THR A 186 24.67 -22.55 5.52
CA THR A 186 25.13 -21.25 6.04
C THR A 186 24.84 -21.12 7.54
N ILE A 187 23.64 -21.52 7.97
CA ILE A 187 23.24 -21.45 9.38
C ILE A 187 24.02 -22.46 10.25
N LEU A 188 24.31 -23.65 9.74
CA LEU A 188 25.07 -24.69 10.45
C LEU A 188 26.51 -24.27 10.71
N ARG A 189 27.09 -23.43 9.85
CA ARG A 189 28.44 -22.88 10.05
C ARG A 189 28.50 -21.82 11.14
N PHE A 190 27.35 -21.33 11.59
CA PHE A 190 27.26 -20.25 12.55
C PHE A 190 27.19 -20.78 13.97
N GLU A 191 28.31 -20.63 14.70
CA GLU A 191 28.44 -21.12 16.08
C GLU A 191 27.36 -20.54 17.01
N GLY A 192 26.97 -21.34 17.99
CA GLY A 192 25.93 -20.99 18.98
C GLY A 192 24.53 -21.55 18.63
N SER A 193 23.65 -21.56 19.63
CA SER A 193 22.30 -22.16 19.54
C SER A 193 21.17 -21.14 19.71
N GLY A 194 21.49 -19.85 19.78
CA GLY A 194 20.50 -18.79 19.98
C GLY A 194 19.61 -18.52 18.76
N PRO A 195 18.54 -17.72 18.94
CA PRO A 195 17.61 -17.38 17.87
C PRO A 195 18.32 -16.61 16.75
N ILE A 196 17.90 -16.88 15.51
CA ILE A 196 18.46 -16.22 14.33
C ILE A 196 17.66 -14.96 14.06
N VAL A 197 18.33 -13.82 14.02
CA VAL A 197 17.72 -12.52 13.75
C VAL A 197 18.35 -11.91 12.50
N GLY A 198 17.51 -11.56 11.53
CA GLY A 198 17.93 -10.86 10.34
C GLY A 198 18.08 -9.36 10.60
N ILE A 199 19.11 -8.74 10.03
CA ILE A 199 19.27 -7.28 9.97
C ILE A 199 19.52 -6.86 8.52
N HIS A 200 18.73 -5.91 8.03
CA HIS A 200 19.00 -5.26 6.73
C HIS A 200 19.16 -3.75 6.92
N PRO A 201 20.41 -3.21 6.92
CA PRO A 201 20.65 -1.81 7.25
C PRO A 201 20.43 -0.86 6.08
N GLY A 202 20.36 -1.36 4.85
CA GLY A 202 20.22 -0.56 3.63
C GLY A 202 18.79 -0.07 3.38
N ALA A 203 18.64 0.85 2.42
CA ALA A 203 17.36 1.35 1.92
C ALA A 203 17.51 2.01 0.54
N GLY A 204 16.40 2.17 -0.19
CA GLY A 204 16.39 2.82 -1.51
C GLY A 204 16.71 4.34 -1.51
N GLY A 205 17.12 4.89 -0.37
CA GLY A 205 17.54 6.28 -0.20
C GLY A 205 18.01 6.55 1.23
N ASP A 206 19.00 7.43 1.39
CA ASP A 206 19.64 7.73 2.68
C ASP A 206 18.66 8.28 3.74
N PHE A 207 17.62 9.00 3.33
CA PHE A 207 16.56 9.53 4.17
C PHE A 207 15.59 8.46 4.69
N LYS A 208 15.68 7.23 4.18
CA LYS A 208 14.98 6.05 4.69
C LYS A 208 15.87 5.13 5.52
N GLN A 209 17.16 5.44 5.61
CA GLN A 209 18.15 4.55 6.21
C GLN A 209 18.42 4.94 7.65
N TRP A 210 18.05 4.08 8.60
CA TRP A 210 18.45 4.26 9.98
C TRP A 210 20.00 4.22 10.09
N PRO A 211 20.65 5.09 10.89
CA PRO A 211 22.10 5.14 10.97
C PRO A 211 22.71 3.76 11.28
N VAL A 212 23.77 3.39 10.57
CA VAL A 212 24.40 2.07 10.72
C VAL A 212 24.99 1.88 12.11
N GLU A 213 25.44 2.96 12.75
CA GLU A 213 25.92 2.97 14.13
C GLU A 213 24.81 2.56 15.12
N ASN A 214 23.56 2.90 14.82
CA ASN A 214 22.42 2.50 15.63
C ASN A 214 22.09 1.02 15.43
N PHE A 215 22.16 0.51 14.19
CA PHE A 215 22.09 -0.94 13.93
C PHE A 215 23.22 -1.69 14.65
N GLY A 216 24.44 -1.16 14.66
CA GLY A 216 25.58 -1.78 15.35
C GLY A 216 25.39 -1.84 16.86
N LYS A 217 24.89 -0.77 17.48
CA LYS A 217 24.52 -0.77 18.91
C LYS A 217 23.43 -1.78 19.22
N LEU A 218 22.37 -1.81 18.41
CA LEU A 218 21.28 -2.77 18.55
C LEU A 218 21.79 -4.22 18.40
N GLY A 219 22.58 -4.49 17.35
CA GLY A 219 23.15 -5.81 17.09
C GLY A 219 23.99 -6.33 18.26
N ARG A 220 24.85 -5.49 18.84
CA ARG A 220 25.58 -5.86 20.07
C ARG A 220 24.64 -6.18 21.23
N MET A 221 23.61 -5.36 21.47
CA MET A 221 22.63 -5.64 22.53
C MET A 221 21.90 -6.98 22.32
N LEU A 222 21.55 -7.32 21.08
CA LEU A 222 20.88 -8.59 20.75
C LEU A 222 21.83 -9.79 20.90
N ALA A 223 23.07 -9.66 20.43
CA ALA A 223 24.09 -10.68 20.59
C ALA A 223 24.42 -10.92 22.07
N ASP A 224 24.80 -9.86 22.80
CA ASP A 224 25.35 -9.97 24.15
C ASP A 224 24.28 -10.31 25.20
N LYS A 225 23.06 -9.75 25.07
CA LYS A 225 22.02 -9.87 26.11
C LYS A 225 20.97 -10.93 25.80
N ASN A 226 20.70 -11.21 24.53
CA ASN A 226 19.71 -12.20 24.12
C ASN A 226 20.35 -13.45 23.51
N GLY A 227 21.67 -13.49 23.33
CA GLY A 227 22.37 -14.61 22.69
C GLY A 227 21.99 -14.78 21.22
N CYS A 228 21.47 -13.72 20.57
CA CYS A 228 21.01 -13.82 19.19
C CYS A 228 22.17 -14.03 18.22
N ARG A 229 21.91 -14.88 17.23
CA ARG A 229 22.75 -15.09 16.06
C ARG A 229 22.27 -14.17 14.94
N LEU A 230 23.12 -13.28 14.43
CA LEU A 230 22.70 -12.20 13.54
C LEU A 230 23.10 -12.48 12.09
N LEU A 231 22.14 -12.40 11.17
CA LEU A 231 22.40 -12.45 9.73
C LEU A 231 22.24 -11.05 9.14
N ILE A 232 23.30 -10.49 8.57
CA ILE A 232 23.28 -9.17 7.92
C ILE A 232 23.04 -9.37 6.42
N PHE A 233 21.95 -8.81 5.93
CA PHE A 233 21.55 -8.86 4.54
C PHE A 233 21.81 -7.52 3.84
N GLY A 234 22.14 -7.59 2.56
CA GLY A 234 22.31 -6.44 1.69
C GLY A 234 22.56 -6.86 0.26
N SER A 235 22.35 -5.96 -0.67
CA SER A 235 22.75 -6.10 -2.07
C SER A 235 24.27 -5.95 -2.25
N SER A 236 24.77 -6.25 -3.44
CA SER A 236 26.18 -6.03 -3.78
C SER A 236 26.62 -4.57 -3.63
N SER A 237 25.72 -3.60 -3.86
CA SER A 237 25.99 -2.18 -3.65
C SER A 237 26.03 -1.76 -2.18
N GLU A 238 25.55 -2.62 -1.27
CA GLU A 238 25.49 -2.34 0.18
C GLU A 238 26.60 -3.08 0.95
N LYS A 239 27.58 -3.69 0.25
CA LYS A 239 28.68 -4.46 0.87
C LYS A 239 29.46 -3.65 1.89
N GLU A 240 29.83 -2.40 1.58
CA GLU A 240 30.58 -1.56 2.50
C GLU A 240 29.78 -1.22 3.77
N LEU A 241 28.49 -0.88 3.60
CA LEU A 241 27.58 -0.61 4.69
C LEU A 241 27.44 -1.82 5.63
N CYS A 242 27.26 -3.01 5.05
CA CYS A 242 27.08 -4.25 5.81
C CYS A 242 28.38 -4.71 6.48
N SER A 243 29.54 -4.52 5.83
CA SER A 243 30.85 -4.82 6.43
C SER A 243 31.15 -3.90 7.63
N ARG A 244 30.80 -2.61 7.55
CA ARG A 244 30.88 -1.70 8.69
C ARG A 244 29.99 -2.15 9.85
N LEU A 245 28.75 -2.55 9.55
CA LEU A 245 27.83 -3.07 10.56
C LEU A 245 28.38 -4.34 11.22
N HIS A 246 28.86 -5.29 10.42
CA HIS A 246 29.46 -6.53 10.90
C HIS A 246 30.65 -6.25 11.84
N ALA A 247 31.55 -5.35 11.46
CA ALA A 247 32.68 -4.94 12.31
C ALA A 247 32.26 -4.32 13.65
N MET A 248 31.10 -3.64 13.70
CA MET A 248 30.56 -3.09 14.95
C MET A 248 29.96 -4.17 15.85
N ILE A 249 29.43 -5.26 15.29
CA ILE A 249 28.76 -6.32 16.06
C ILE A 249 29.76 -7.39 16.52
N GLY A 250 30.66 -7.84 15.65
CA GLY A 250 31.64 -8.89 15.93
C GLY A 250 31.13 -10.29 15.60
N GLY A 251 31.74 -11.32 16.21
CA GLY A 251 31.62 -12.73 15.80
C GLY A 251 30.22 -13.36 15.91
N ASN A 252 29.27 -12.68 16.55
CA ASN A 252 27.86 -13.11 16.61
C ASN A 252 27.03 -12.58 15.43
N ALA A 253 27.65 -11.99 14.40
CA ALA A 253 27.03 -11.66 13.12
C ALA A 253 27.71 -12.34 11.94
N GLU A 254 26.94 -12.73 10.93
CA GLU A 254 27.41 -13.19 9.62
C GLU A 254 26.98 -12.18 8.55
N ASN A 255 27.91 -11.70 7.73
CA ASN A 255 27.63 -10.76 6.65
C ASN A 255 27.39 -11.47 5.33
N LEU A 256 26.16 -11.42 4.81
CA LEU A 256 25.74 -12.07 3.57
C LEU A 256 25.48 -11.06 2.43
N ALA A 257 25.95 -9.82 2.57
CA ALA A 257 25.70 -8.77 1.58
C ALA A 257 26.28 -9.12 0.19
N GLY A 258 25.40 -9.15 -0.82
CA GLY A 258 25.74 -9.51 -2.20
C GLY A 258 26.18 -10.97 -2.39
N GLN A 259 25.84 -11.86 -1.45
CA GLN A 259 26.18 -13.29 -1.48
C GLN A 259 24.96 -14.20 -1.70
N THR A 260 23.78 -13.61 -1.85
CA THR A 260 22.51 -14.35 -1.98
C THR A 260 21.76 -13.90 -3.24
N SER A 261 21.25 -14.86 -3.99
CA SER A 261 20.09 -14.69 -4.87
C SER A 261 18.82 -14.39 -4.07
N VAL A 262 17.75 -13.95 -4.75
CA VAL A 262 16.45 -13.69 -4.09
C VAL A 262 15.90 -14.94 -3.40
N GLU A 263 16.01 -16.12 -4.02
CA GLU A 263 15.53 -17.37 -3.42
C GLU A 263 16.36 -17.80 -2.19
N GLU A 264 17.68 -17.60 -2.22
CA GLU A 264 18.54 -17.89 -1.05
C GLU A 264 18.26 -16.92 0.09
N LEU A 265 18.06 -15.64 -0.22
CA LEU A 265 17.63 -14.65 0.76
C LEU A 265 16.28 -15.05 1.37
N ALA A 266 15.30 -15.46 0.56
CA ALA A 266 14.01 -15.95 1.03
C ALA A 266 14.17 -17.17 1.95
N ALA A 267 15.00 -18.13 1.56
CA ALA A 267 15.31 -19.31 2.36
C ALA A 267 15.96 -18.97 3.70
N LEU A 268 16.94 -18.07 3.72
CA LEU A 268 17.59 -17.60 4.96
C LEU A 268 16.60 -16.82 5.85
N LEU A 269 15.81 -15.92 5.27
CA LEU A 269 14.78 -15.17 5.98
C LEU A 269 13.76 -16.10 6.64
N SER A 270 13.33 -17.18 5.97
CA SER A 270 12.39 -18.17 6.51
C SER A 270 12.91 -18.88 7.78
N ARG A 271 14.22 -18.80 8.05
CA ARG A 271 14.87 -19.34 9.26
C ARG A 271 15.08 -18.29 10.34
N CYS A 272 14.91 -17.01 10.03
CA CYS A 272 14.95 -15.95 11.02
C CYS A 272 13.67 -15.94 11.85
N GLU A 273 13.79 -15.71 13.16
CA GLU A 273 12.63 -15.47 14.03
C GLU A 273 12.01 -14.10 13.74
N VAL A 274 12.87 -13.11 13.49
CA VAL A 274 12.48 -11.75 13.11
C VAL A 274 13.51 -11.11 12.19
N LEU A 275 13.06 -10.29 11.26
CA LEU A 275 13.87 -9.35 10.49
C LEU A 275 13.70 -7.93 11.07
N ILE A 276 14.80 -7.25 11.36
CA ILE A 276 14.83 -5.82 11.68
C ILE A 276 15.38 -5.07 10.45
N SER A 277 14.56 -4.21 9.84
CA SER A 277 14.91 -3.57 8.56
C SER A 277 14.30 -2.18 8.43
N ASN A 278 14.88 -1.36 7.56
CA ASN A 278 14.17 -0.19 7.00
C ASN A 278 13.06 -0.64 6.01
N ASP A 279 12.29 0.31 5.47
CA ASP A 279 11.35 0.13 4.34
C ASP A 279 12.08 -0.26 3.03
N THR A 280 12.17 -1.57 2.75
CA THR A 280 12.96 -2.15 1.65
C THR A 280 12.32 -3.39 1.03
N GLY A 281 12.85 -3.86 -0.11
CA GLY A 281 12.42 -5.13 -0.72
C GLY A 281 12.59 -6.35 0.21
N PRO A 282 13.74 -6.53 0.90
CA PRO A 282 13.91 -7.61 1.89
C PRO A 282 12.89 -7.61 3.03
N MET A 283 12.37 -6.45 3.43
CA MET A 283 11.25 -6.34 4.39
C MET A 283 10.00 -7.08 3.86
N HIS A 284 9.63 -6.84 2.60
CA HIS A 284 8.51 -7.52 1.96
C HIS A 284 8.77 -9.01 1.77
N LEU A 285 9.99 -9.39 1.37
CA LEU A 285 10.35 -10.79 1.16
C LEU A 285 10.25 -11.59 2.47
N ALA A 286 10.69 -11.01 3.59
CA ALA A 286 10.56 -11.61 4.92
C ALA A 286 9.10 -11.87 5.28
N SER A 287 8.22 -10.87 5.08
CA SER A 287 6.77 -11.08 5.29
C SER A 287 6.20 -12.16 4.37
N SER A 288 6.66 -12.25 3.13
CA SER A 288 6.20 -13.24 2.17
C SER A 288 6.61 -14.67 2.51
N VAL A 289 7.68 -14.89 3.27
CA VAL A 289 8.07 -16.22 3.76
C VAL A 289 7.57 -16.50 5.18
N GLY A 290 6.73 -15.62 5.74
CA GLY A 290 6.15 -15.77 7.08
C GLY A 290 7.02 -15.27 8.24
N THR A 291 8.19 -14.70 7.94
CA THR A 291 9.10 -14.15 8.94
C THR A 291 8.53 -12.87 9.53
N ARG A 292 8.56 -12.76 10.87
CA ARG A 292 8.12 -11.54 11.56
C ARG A 292 9.04 -10.38 11.21
N VAL A 293 8.51 -9.16 11.15
CA VAL A 293 9.27 -7.97 10.74
C VAL A 293 9.09 -6.87 11.78
N ILE A 294 10.21 -6.26 12.20
CA ILE A 294 10.25 -4.96 12.86
C ILE A 294 10.77 -3.96 11.83
N ALA A 295 9.86 -3.20 11.23
CA ALA A 295 10.13 -2.28 10.14
C ALA A 295 10.27 -0.84 10.65
N LEU A 296 11.38 -0.18 10.31
CA LEU A 296 11.69 1.20 10.66
C LEU A 296 11.31 2.11 9.47
N PHE A 297 10.32 2.98 9.69
CA PHE A 297 9.81 3.91 8.69
C PHE A 297 10.23 5.35 9.00
N PHE A 298 10.86 6.02 8.02
CA PHE A 298 11.28 7.42 8.15
C PHE A 298 10.65 8.35 7.12
N SER A 299 9.99 7.81 6.09
CA SER A 299 9.50 8.60 4.96
C SER A 299 8.15 8.13 4.44
N THR A 300 8.08 6.89 3.96
CA THR A 300 6.86 6.25 3.46
C THR A 300 5.90 5.94 4.60
N HIS A 301 4.60 5.95 4.28
CA HIS A 301 3.57 5.62 5.24
C HIS A 301 3.42 4.09 5.34
N PHE A 302 3.60 3.54 6.55
CA PHE A 302 3.58 2.10 6.80
C PHE A 302 2.22 1.45 6.50
N ALA A 303 1.11 2.21 6.49
CA ALA A 303 -0.17 1.64 6.09
C ALA A 303 -0.19 1.23 4.61
N GLU A 304 0.55 1.93 3.74
CA GLU A 304 0.63 1.67 2.29
C GLU A 304 1.60 0.53 1.97
N THR A 305 2.83 0.62 2.49
CA THR A 305 3.95 -0.26 2.11
C THR A 305 4.43 -1.16 3.25
N GLY A 306 3.72 -1.20 4.37
CA GLY A 306 4.07 -2.08 5.48
C GLY A 306 4.09 -3.56 5.08
N PRO A 307 4.86 -4.39 5.80
CA PRO A 307 4.86 -5.84 5.58
C PRO A 307 3.44 -6.39 5.73
N TYR A 308 3.01 -7.19 4.75
CA TYR A 308 1.63 -7.66 4.66
C TYR A 308 1.47 -9.01 5.35
N GLY A 309 0.69 -9.02 6.42
CA GLY A 309 0.55 -10.15 7.32
C GLY A 309 0.23 -9.67 8.73
N ALA A 310 -0.24 -10.58 9.58
CA ALA A 310 -0.56 -10.25 10.96
C ALA A 310 0.69 -10.30 11.85
N GLY A 311 0.77 -9.35 12.79
CA GLY A 311 1.72 -9.31 13.88
C GLY A 311 3.03 -8.58 13.60
N HIS A 312 3.29 -8.09 12.38
CA HIS A 312 4.47 -7.28 12.08
C HIS A 312 4.43 -5.95 12.85
N ILE A 313 5.60 -5.36 13.09
CA ILE A 313 5.75 -4.13 13.84
C ILE A 313 6.24 -3.02 12.92
N ALA A 314 5.55 -1.89 12.92
CA ALA A 314 6.01 -0.66 12.28
C ALA A 314 6.42 0.34 13.35
N VAL A 315 7.62 0.89 13.22
CA VAL A 315 8.17 1.92 14.11
C VAL A 315 8.48 3.15 13.29
N HIS A 316 7.99 4.30 13.71
CA HIS A 316 8.25 5.55 13.01
C HIS A 316 8.46 6.71 14.00
N PRO A 317 9.16 7.78 13.60
CA PRO A 317 9.35 8.97 14.44
C PRO A 317 8.00 9.67 14.70
N ASP A 318 7.80 10.13 15.93
CA ASP A 318 6.66 10.99 16.27
C ASP A 318 6.99 12.45 15.92
N ILE A 319 6.83 12.79 14.64
CA ILE A 319 7.13 14.13 14.10
C ILE A 319 6.03 14.55 13.11
N SER A 320 5.76 15.85 13.04
CA SER A 320 4.67 16.40 12.23
C SER A 320 4.84 16.23 10.71
N CYS A 321 6.09 16.07 10.24
CA CYS A 321 6.39 15.89 8.82
C CYS A 321 6.35 14.42 8.35
N PHE A 322 5.99 13.48 9.23
CA PHE A 322 5.80 12.06 8.88
C PHE A 322 4.32 11.78 8.55
N PRO A 323 4.00 11.07 7.45
CA PRO A 323 4.91 10.63 6.39
C PRO A 323 5.40 11.81 5.54
N CYS A 324 6.57 11.66 4.90
CA CYS A 324 7.13 12.72 4.07
C CYS A 324 6.23 12.99 2.85
N GLN A 325 5.94 14.27 2.58
CA GLN A 325 5.15 14.69 1.41
C GLN A 325 5.93 14.68 0.09
N GLY A 326 7.25 14.42 0.12
CA GLY A 326 8.06 14.16 -1.08
C GLY A 326 8.28 15.36 -2.02
N THR A 327 7.87 16.57 -1.63
CA THR A 327 7.92 17.76 -2.50
C THR A 327 9.27 18.48 -2.53
N ALA A 328 10.20 18.16 -1.61
CA ALA A 328 11.54 18.78 -1.56
C ALA A 328 12.60 17.87 -0.91
N LYS A 329 13.89 18.13 -1.21
CA LYS A 329 15.04 17.45 -0.58
C LYS A 329 15.10 17.82 0.91
N CYS A 330 14.94 16.82 1.78
CA CYS A 330 14.99 17.02 3.23
C CYS A 330 16.41 17.37 3.70
N VAL A 331 16.58 18.56 4.30
CA VAL A 331 17.87 19.02 4.83
C VAL A 331 18.10 18.55 6.27
N GLN A 332 17.06 18.58 7.11
CA GLN A 332 17.22 18.40 8.56
C GLN A 332 17.45 16.94 8.97
N LYS A 333 16.80 15.97 8.31
CA LYS A 333 16.86 14.51 8.60
C LYS A 333 16.77 14.16 10.11
N SER A 334 16.12 15.00 10.91
CA SER A 334 16.01 14.85 12.37
C SER A 334 15.24 13.59 12.77
N CYS A 335 14.38 13.08 11.88
CA CYS A 335 13.69 11.81 12.04
C CYS A 335 14.63 10.61 12.30
N LEU A 336 15.82 10.61 11.70
CA LEU A 336 16.76 9.48 11.76
C LEU A 336 17.35 9.27 13.16
N SER A 337 17.38 10.30 14.01
CA SER A 337 17.90 10.25 15.37
C SER A 337 16.82 9.97 16.44
N LEU A 338 15.53 10.03 16.09
CA LEU A 338 14.44 9.86 17.04
C LEU A 338 14.21 8.39 17.44
N ILE A 339 14.53 7.44 16.56
CA ILE A 339 14.45 6.01 16.86
C ILE A 339 15.78 5.57 17.48
N SER A 340 15.77 5.29 18.79
CA SER A 340 16.97 4.86 19.52
C SER A 340 17.14 3.33 19.47
N PRO A 341 18.38 2.80 19.51
CA PRO A 341 18.64 1.36 19.60
C PRO A 341 17.97 0.69 20.79
N GLU A 342 17.92 1.35 21.93
CA GLU A 342 17.32 0.85 23.17
C GLU A 342 15.80 0.72 23.02
N ALA A 343 15.17 1.66 22.33
CA ALA A 343 13.75 1.59 22.01
C ALA A 343 13.46 0.38 21.10
N VAL A 344 14.22 0.21 20.01
CA VAL A 344 14.07 -0.95 19.11
C VAL A 344 14.34 -2.27 19.84
N LYS A 345 15.32 -2.29 20.74
CA LYS A 345 15.62 -3.47 21.56
C LYS A 345 14.44 -3.82 22.48
N LYS A 346 13.83 -2.84 23.15
CA LYS A 346 12.65 -3.05 24.00
C LYS A 346 11.48 -3.58 23.17
N ILE A 347 11.30 -3.06 21.95
CA ILE A 347 10.29 -3.53 21.00
C ILE A 347 10.56 -4.99 20.64
N PHE A 348 11.81 -5.34 20.33
CA PHE A 348 12.23 -6.72 20.06
C PHE A 348 11.90 -7.65 21.24
N ASP A 349 12.24 -7.28 22.49
CA ASP A 349 11.95 -8.13 23.65
C ASP A 349 10.46 -8.40 23.86
N ILE A 350 9.62 -7.41 23.54
CA ILE A 350 8.16 -7.53 23.69
C ILE A 350 7.56 -8.31 22.51
N ALA A 351 8.11 -8.13 21.31
CA ALA A 351 7.60 -8.69 20.07
C ALA A 351 8.14 -10.10 19.76
N ASN A 352 9.22 -10.55 20.41
CA ASN A 352 9.86 -11.82 20.06
C ASN A 352 8.94 -13.02 20.39
N PRO A 353 8.51 -13.82 19.39
CA PRO A 353 7.57 -14.93 19.55
C PRO A 353 8.03 -16.04 20.49
N SER A 354 9.33 -16.19 20.75
CA SER A 354 9.88 -17.17 21.70
C SER A 354 9.43 -16.97 23.16
N ILE A 355 8.69 -15.90 23.50
CA ILE A 355 8.14 -15.67 24.85
C ILE A 355 6.62 -15.35 24.87
N ARG A 356 5.96 -15.03 23.76
CA ARG A 356 4.51 -14.73 23.78
C ARG A 356 3.75 -15.34 22.60
N GLN A 357 2.86 -16.29 22.92
CA GLN A 357 1.80 -16.72 22.01
C GLN A 357 0.65 -15.71 22.05
N GLY A 358 0.55 -14.88 21.02
CA GLY A 358 -0.68 -14.18 20.65
C GLY A 358 -1.12 -13.02 21.55
N GLY A 359 -1.96 -12.17 20.97
CA GLY A 359 -2.53 -10.99 21.60
C GLY A 359 -2.00 -9.67 21.02
N PRO A 360 -2.75 -8.55 21.17
CA PRO A 360 -2.28 -7.23 20.79
C PRO A 360 -0.97 -6.94 21.54
N LEU A 361 -0.06 -6.24 20.89
CA LEU A 361 1.18 -5.84 21.50
C LEU A 361 0.88 -4.85 22.63
N HIS A 362 0.68 -5.35 23.84
CA HIS A 362 0.44 -4.55 25.04
C HIS A 362 1.74 -4.42 25.82
N GLY A 363 2.09 -3.18 26.15
CA GLY A 363 3.24 -2.87 27.01
C GLY A 363 4.33 -2.01 26.36
N ILE A 364 4.17 -1.60 25.10
CA ILE A 364 5.02 -0.53 24.52
C ILE A 364 4.43 0.83 24.91
N ASN A 365 4.52 1.16 26.19
CA ASN A 365 4.21 2.49 26.71
C ASN A 365 5.51 3.26 26.99
N GLY A 366 5.44 4.58 26.83
CA GLY A 366 6.49 5.51 27.28
C GLY A 366 7.76 5.56 26.42
N LEU A 367 7.74 5.07 25.17
CA LEU A 367 8.84 5.29 24.23
C LEU A 367 8.76 6.70 23.64
N LYS A 368 9.62 7.60 24.14
CA LYS A 368 9.63 9.01 23.76
C LYS A 368 10.10 9.19 22.31
N GLY A 369 9.38 10.01 21.54
CA GLY A 369 9.79 10.44 20.20
C GLY A 369 9.49 9.45 19.06
N ILE A 370 8.83 8.33 19.35
CA ILE A 370 8.44 7.33 18.34
C ILE A 370 7.01 6.86 18.55
N LYS A 371 6.40 6.38 17.47
CA LYS A 371 5.15 5.61 17.51
C LYS A 371 5.41 4.20 17.02
N VAL A 372 4.71 3.25 17.65
CA VAL A 372 4.85 1.82 17.36
C VAL A 372 3.47 1.25 17.10
N PHE A 373 3.35 0.51 16.01
CA PHE A 373 2.13 -0.16 15.58
C PHE A 373 2.38 -1.63 15.31
N GLN A 374 1.37 -2.46 15.54
CA GLN A 374 1.33 -3.86 15.16
C GLN A 374 0.27 -4.07 14.09
N SER A 375 0.60 -4.82 13.04
CA SER A 375 -0.34 -5.16 11.99
C SER A 375 -1.32 -6.25 12.43
N ALA A 376 -2.56 -6.15 11.99
CA ALA A 376 -3.54 -7.22 12.06
C ALA A 376 -4.52 -7.08 10.89
N PHE A 377 -5.25 -8.15 10.58
CA PHE A 377 -6.35 -8.06 9.61
C PHE A 377 -7.63 -7.61 10.32
N ASP A 378 -8.36 -6.68 9.71
CA ASP A 378 -9.72 -6.34 10.11
C ASP A 378 -10.69 -7.49 9.77
N PRO A 379 -11.98 -7.43 10.18
CA PRO A 379 -12.92 -8.52 9.95
C PRO A 379 -13.14 -8.88 8.48
N TRP A 380 -12.87 -7.96 7.54
CA TRP A 380 -13.02 -8.17 6.11
C TRP A 380 -11.72 -8.61 5.43
N GLY A 381 -10.66 -8.89 6.20
CA GLY A 381 -9.39 -9.37 5.68
C GLY A 381 -8.52 -8.30 5.04
N TYR A 382 -8.70 -7.03 5.43
CA TYR A 382 -7.82 -5.93 5.03
C TYR A 382 -6.80 -5.64 6.12
N LEU A 383 -5.57 -5.32 5.75
CA LEU A 383 -4.53 -5.01 6.71
C LEU A 383 -4.84 -3.67 7.40
N ASP A 384 -4.68 -3.66 8.72
CA ASP A 384 -4.75 -2.47 9.56
C ASP A 384 -3.64 -2.51 10.64
N TRP A 385 -3.46 -1.38 11.32
CA TRP A 385 -2.34 -1.16 12.23
C TRP A 385 -2.82 -0.57 13.55
N PHE A 386 -2.61 -1.34 14.62
CA PHE A 386 -3.03 -0.99 15.98
C PHE A 386 -1.84 -0.53 16.81
N PRO A 387 -1.98 0.49 17.67
CA PRO A 387 -0.87 0.99 18.47
C PRO A 387 -0.37 -0.07 19.47
N GLY A 388 0.95 -0.17 19.67
CA GLY A 388 1.58 -1.09 20.64
C GLY A 388 1.44 -0.69 22.13
N GLY A 389 0.68 0.38 22.38
CA GLY A 389 0.39 0.93 23.70
C GLY A 389 -1.04 1.46 23.73
N ARG A 390 -1.40 2.26 24.73
CA ARG A 390 -2.69 2.98 24.76
C ARG A 390 -2.51 4.48 24.60
N PRO A 391 -2.04 4.95 23.43
CA PRO A 391 -1.88 6.39 23.20
C PRO A 391 -3.23 7.08 23.31
N LEU A 392 -3.18 8.39 23.53
CA LEU A 392 -4.38 9.22 23.60
C LEU A 392 -5.16 9.12 22.28
N LEU A 393 -6.47 8.92 22.37
CA LEU A 393 -7.34 9.07 21.21
C LEU A 393 -7.32 10.55 20.78
N THR A 394 -7.00 10.79 19.52
CA THR A 394 -6.93 12.15 18.94
C THR A 394 -7.87 12.27 17.76
N LEU A 395 -8.26 13.50 17.41
CA LEU A 395 -9.12 13.75 16.26
C LEU A 395 -8.55 13.16 14.95
N PRO A 396 -7.26 13.30 14.61
CA PRO A 396 -6.70 12.68 13.41
C PRO A 396 -6.78 11.15 13.38
N VAL A 397 -6.73 10.49 14.54
CA VAL A 397 -6.92 9.03 14.62
C VAL A 397 -8.36 8.65 14.33
N LEU A 398 -9.31 9.43 14.85
CA LEU A 398 -10.73 9.21 14.60
C LEU A 398 -11.09 9.50 13.13
N GLU A 399 -10.58 10.59 12.56
CA GLU A 399 -10.69 10.90 11.12
C GLU A 399 -10.20 9.71 10.27
N LYS A 400 -9.04 9.13 10.62
CA LYS A 400 -8.49 7.96 9.94
C LYS A 400 -9.45 6.76 9.96
N LEU A 401 -10.00 6.43 11.14
CA LEU A 401 -10.96 5.34 11.30
C LEU A 401 -12.21 5.58 10.44
N LEU A 402 -12.78 6.79 10.50
CA LEU A 402 -13.99 7.14 9.77
C LEU A 402 -13.79 7.08 8.26
N LEU A 403 -12.65 7.57 7.75
CA LEU A 403 -12.33 7.48 6.32
C LEU A 403 -12.20 6.05 5.85
N ARG A 404 -11.58 5.18 6.67
CA ARG A 404 -11.48 3.76 6.35
C ARG A 404 -12.87 3.14 6.24
N ILE A 405 -13.73 3.36 7.23
CA ILE A 405 -15.10 2.81 7.27
C ILE A 405 -15.94 3.36 6.12
N ALA A 406 -15.89 4.67 5.89
CA ALA A 406 -16.56 5.32 4.77
C ALA A 406 -16.16 4.68 3.43
N TRP A 407 -14.86 4.40 3.25
CA TRP A 407 -14.36 3.74 2.06
C TRP A 407 -14.82 2.29 1.94
N LEU A 408 -14.81 1.50 3.02
CA LEU A 408 -15.30 0.12 3.01
C LEU A 408 -16.79 0.06 2.63
N ILE A 409 -17.60 0.98 3.17
CA ILE A 409 -19.01 1.14 2.83
C ILE A 409 -19.17 1.52 1.35
N HIS A 410 -18.49 2.59 0.92
CA HIS A 410 -18.56 3.10 -0.45
C HIS A 410 -18.10 2.07 -1.49
N SER A 411 -17.04 1.32 -1.20
CA SER A 411 -16.49 0.31 -2.09
C SER A 411 -17.25 -1.02 -2.10
N GLY A 412 -18.29 -1.14 -1.26
CA GLY A 412 -19.17 -2.31 -1.19
C GLY A 412 -18.57 -3.50 -0.44
N VAL A 413 -17.58 -3.27 0.43
CA VAL A 413 -16.99 -4.32 1.29
C VAL A 413 -17.87 -4.61 2.50
N THR A 414 -18.51 -3.57 3.04
CA THR A 414 -19.44 -3.64 4.18
C THR A 414 -20.61 -2.69 3.96
N ASP A 415 -21.62 -2.77 4.82
CA ASP A 415 -22.69 -1.77 4.94
C ASP A 415 -23.02 -1.49 6.41
N SER A 416 -24.03 -0.65 6.67
CA SER A 416 -24.47 -0.28 8.01
C SER A 416 -25.14 -1.41 8.79
N SER A 417 -25.53 -2.49 8.13
CA SER A 417 -26.15 -3.66 8.76
C SER A 417 -25.13 -4.74 9.19
N ASP A 418 -23.86 -4.60 8.81
CA ASP A 418 -22.80 -5.53 9.17
C ASP A 418 -22.46 -5.45 10.65
N ARG A 419 -22.75 -6.52 11.39
CA ARG A 419 -22.46 -6.66 12.82
C ARG A 419 -20.97 -6.60 13.14
N ASN A 420 -20.10 -6.89 12.17
CA ASN A 420 -18.65 -6.80 12.37
C ASN A 420 -18.17 -5.36 12.47
N LEU A 421 -18.92 -4.39 11.92
CA LEU A 421 -18.52 -2.99 11.91
C LEU A 421 -18.45 -2.42 13.34
N GLU A 422 -19.48 -2.66 14.15
CA GLU A 422 -19.53 -2.22 15.55
C GLU A 422 -18.42 -2.87 16.38
N ALA A 423 -18.19 -4.18 16.17
CA ALA A 423 -17.13 -4.93 16.85
C ALA A 423 -15.73 -4.42 16.47
N TYR A 424 -15.50 -4.11 15.20
CA TYR A 424 -14.25 -3.54 14.70
C TYR A 424 -13.98 -2.16 15.31
N VAL A 425 -14.97 -1.27 15.27
CA VAL A 425 -14.86 0.09 15.85
C VAL A 425 -14.58 0.02 17.34
N SER A 426 -15.33 -0.81 18.06
CA SER A 426 -15.13 -1.00 19.50
C SER A 426 -13.73 -1.53 19.82
N SER A 427 -13.25 -2.51 19.06
CA SER A 427 -11.90 -3.08 19.22
C SER A 427 -10.80 -2.06 18.90
N PHE A 428 -10.99 -1.27 17.84
CA PHE A 428 -10.07 -0.20 17.45
C PHE A 428 -9.99 0.87 18.55
N LEU A 429 -11.13 1.39 19.02
CA LEU A 429 -11.17 2.43 20.05
C LEU A 429 -10.62 1.93 21.39
N ALA A 430 -10.78 0.65 21.72
CA ALA A 430 -10.21 0.05 22.93
C ALA A 430 -8.67 0.04 22.97
N CYS A 431 -8.02 0.23 21.80
CA CYS A 431 -6.57 0.37 21.70
C CYS A 431 -6.07 1.78 22.09
N TYR A 432 -6.97 2.74 22.32
CA TYR A 432 -6.63 4.11 22.68
C TYR A 432 -7.13 4.46 24.09
N SER A 433 -6.41 5.34 24.78
CA SER A 433 -6.94 5.96 26.01
C SER A 433 -7.93 7.05 25.63
N LYS A 434 -9.13 6.99 26.21
CA LYS A 434 -10.17 8.00 26.01
C LYS A 434 -9.70 9.34 26.58
N THR A 435 -10.05 10.40 25.88
CA THR A 435 -10.11 11.74 26.47
C THR A 435 -11.56 12.03 26.80
N ASP A 436 -11.80 12.73 27.91
CA ASP A 436 -13.15 13.19 28.25
C ASP A 436 -13.78 13.99 27.10
N ARG A 437 -12.92 14.67 26.31
CA ARG A 437 -13.30 15.47 25.14
C ARG A 437 -13.90 14.68 23.97
N LEU A 438 -13.57 13.40 23.82
CA LEU A 438 -13.98 12.58 22.67
C LEU A 438 -15.04 11.52 23.03
N SER A 439 -15.31 11.27 24.32
CA SER A 439 -16.32 10.30 24.77
C SER A 439 -17.70 10.50 24.12
N PRO A 440 -18.24 11.73 23.99
CA PRO A 440 -19.56 11.91 23.38
C PRO A 440 -19.59 11.62 21.86
N VAL A 441 -18.44 11.73 21.19
CA VAL A 441 -18.29 11.41 19.76
C VAL A 441 -18.31 9.90 19.55
N VAL A 442 -17.64 9.18 20.45
CA VAL A 442 -17.64 7.72 20.48
C VAL A 442 -19.03 7.17 20.76
N GLU A 443 -19.80 7.81 21.66
CA GLU A 443 -21.18 7.42 21.98
C GLU A 443 -22.19 7.73 20.87
N GLY A 444 -21.88 8.66 19.96
CA GLY A 444 -22.74 9.03 18.82
C GLY A 444 -22.47 8.25 17.54
N PHE A 445 -21.59 7.25 17.56
CA PHE A 445 -21.03 6.60 16.37
C PHE A 445 -22.07 5.83 15.54
N ASP A 446 -23.03 5.14 16.17
CA ASP A 446 -24.03 4.34 15.45
C ASP A 446 -24.92 5.21 14.54
N ARG A 447 -25.34 6.38 15.04
CA ARG A 447 -26.07 7.39 14.24
C ARG A 447 -25.25 7.92 13.06
N TRP A 448 -23.92 7.92 13.17
CA TRP A 448 -23.04 8.32 12.08
C TRP A 448 -23.00 7.24 10.98
N VAL A 449 -22.90 5.96 11.36
CA VAL A 449 -22.90 4.84 10.42
C VAL A 449 -24.20 4.77 9.61
N GLU A 450 -25.36 4.95 10.25
CA GLU A 450 -26.66 4.96 9.58
C GLU A 450 -26.73 6.06 8.50
N ARG A 451 -26.32 7.29 8.85
CA ARG A 451 -26.28 8.42 7.90
C ARG A 451 -25.30 8.22 6.74
N MET A 452 -24.20 7.50 6.97
CA MET A 452 -23.23 7.19 5.90
C MET A 452 -23.80 6.23 4.84
N ALA A 453 -24.73 5.34 5.21
CA ALA A 453 -25.40 4.47 4.25
C ALA A 453 -26.36 5.24 3.34
N GLU A 454 -27.10 6.20 3.89
CA GLU A 454 -27.94 7.13 3.11
C GLU A 454 -27.08 7.95 2.14
N TYR A 455 -25.94 8.46 2.63
CA TYR A 455 -24.97 9.21 1.84
C TYR A 455 -24.33 8.38 0.70
N LYS A 456 -24.05 7.09 0.94
CA LYS A 456 -23.56 6.17 -0.12
C LYS A 456 -24.56 6.09 -1.27
N GLY A 457 -25.85 5.96 -0.99
CA GLY A 457 -26.90 5.89 -2.01
C GLY A 457 -26.90 7.11 -2.92
N LEU A 458 -26.74 8.30 -2.34
CA LEU A 458 -26.64 9.56 -3.08
C LEU A 458 -25.37 9.63 -3.94
N LEU A 459 -24.21 9.30 -3.38
CA LEU A 459 -22.95 9.30 -4.11
C LEU A 459 -22.95 8.30 -5.27
N GLU A 460 -23.53 7.11 -5.08
CA GLU A 460 -23.63 6.10 -6.14
C GLU A 460 -24.58 6.55 -7.24
N LYS A 461 -25.70 7.20 -6.91
CA LYS A 461 -26.62 7.80 -7.88
C LYS A 461 -25.94 8.91 -8.68
N ALA A 462 -25.28 9.86 -8.01
CA ALA A 462 -24.56 10.95 -8.65
C ALA A 462 -23.42 10.44 -9.56
N ARG A 463 -22.62 9.49 -9.07
CA ARG A 463 -21.54 8.87 -9.86
C ARG A 463 -22.07 8.11 -11.07
N ASN A 464 -23.14 7.33 -10.92
CA ASN A 464 -23.74 6.59 -12.04
C ASN A 464 -24.29 7.56 -13.10
N GLN A 465 -24.93 8.65 -12.67
CA GLN A 465 -25.31 9.74 -13.58
C GLN A 465 -24.09 10.31 -14.31
N VAL A 466 -23.00 10.66 -13.61
CA VAL A 466 -21.77 11.16 -14.26
C VAL A 466 -21.17 10.14 -15.24
N LEU A 467 -21.17 8.85 -14.91
CA LEU A 467 -20.65 7.79 -15.79
C LEU A 467 -21.53 7.56 -17.02
N ASP A 468 -22.85 7.53 -16.85
CA ASP A 468 -23.81 7.45 -17.94
C ASP A 468 -23.65 8.66 -18.87
N LEU A 469 -23.45 9.84 -18.29
CA LEU A 469 -23.21 11.08 -19.00
C LEU A 469 -21.88 11.10 -19.76
N GLN A 470 -20.78 10.65 -19.14
CA GLN A 470 -19.50 10.46 -19.83
C GLN A 470 -19.66 9.48 -21.01
N THR A 471 -20.40 8.40 -20.80
CA THR A 471 -20.64 7.38 -21.83
C THR A 471 -21.46 7.94 -23.00
N GLU A 472 -22.42 8.81 -22.74
CA GLU A 472 -23.22 9.47 -23.78
C GLU A 472 -22.46 10.61 -24.48
N LEU A 473 -21.68 11.41 -23.75
CA LEU A 473 -20.82 12.47 -24.31
C LEU A 473 -19.70 11.91 -25.18
N ILE A 474 -19.19 10.71 -24.88
CA ILE A 474 -18.23 10.00 -25.74
C ILE A 474 -18.88 9.56 -27.07
N LYS A 475 -20.19 9.28 -27.10
CA LYS A 475 -20.91 8.82 -28.30
C LYS A 475 -21.35 9.96 -29.23
N ILE A 476 -21.41 11.19 -28.75
CA ILE A 476 -22.09 12.31 -29.42
C ILE A 476 -21.11 13.46 -29.62
N ARG A 477 -20.99 13.97 -30.86
CA ARG A 477 -20.47 15.34 -31.06
C ARG A 477 -21.44 16.28 -30.35
N PRO A 478 -21.02 17.03 -29.30
CA PRO A 478 -21.94 17.66 -28.37
C PRO A 478 -22.92 18.59 -29.09
N ASP A 479 -24.23 18.32 -28.93
CA ASP A 479 -25.31 19.20 -29.34
C ASP A 479 -26.10 19.73 -28.13
N SER A 480 -26.90 20.77 -28.35
CA SER A 480 -27.64 21.48 -27.30
C SER A 480 -28.73 20.64 -26.60
N GLY A 481 -29.19 19.54 -27.21
CA GLY A 481 -30.20 18.65 -26.64
C GLY A 481 -29.66 17.74 -25.54
N ALA A 482 -28.44 17.23 -25.72
CA ALA A 482 -27.75 16.45 -24.68
C ALA A 482 -27.50 17.31 -23.43
N SER A 483 -27.00 18.54 -23.62
CA SER A 483 -26.70 19.50 -22.54
C SER A 483 -27.94 19.88 -21.72
N LYS A 484 -29.11 19.97 -22.36
CA LYS A 484 -30.38 20.32 -21.67
C LYS A 484 -30.94 19.15 -20.84
N LYS A 485 -30.81 17.92 -21.33
CA LYS A 485 -31.15 16.71 -20.57
C LYS A 485 -30.20 16.52 -19.37
N LEU A 486 -28.93 16.89 -19.56
CA LEU A 486 -27.85 16.93 -18.57
C LEU A 486 -28.18 17.83 -17.37
N SER A 487 -28.48 19.12 -17.61
CA SER A 487 -28.83 20.05 -16.52
C SER A 487 -30.07 19.59 -15.75
N GLY A 488 -31.06 18.97 -16.43
CA GLY A 488 -32.25 18.47 -15.76
C GLY A 488 -31.99 17.32 -14.78
N LEU A 489 -31.06 16.41 -15.10
CA LEU A 489 -30.69 15.30 -14.21
C LEU A 489 -29.86 15.78 -13.01
N LEU A 490 -29.00 16.77 -13.21
CA LEU A 490 -28.16 17.35 -12.16
C LEU A 490 -28.99 18.18 -11.17
N ASN A 491 -29.90 19.02 -11.65
CA ASN A 491 -30.82 19.79 -10.79
C ASN A 491 -31.71 18.87 -9.93
N ALA A 492 -32.17 17.74 -10.47
CA ALA A 492 -32.95 16.77 -9.70
C ALA A 492 -32.12 16.10 -8.57
N SER A 493 -30.81 15.91 -8.78
CA SER A 493 -29.90 15.41 -7.76
C SER A 493 -29.54 16.47 -6.72
N GLU A 494 -29.42 17.74 -7.12
CA GLU A 494 -29.32 18.90 -6.21
C GLU A 494 -30.54 18.99 -5.29
N ASP A 495 -31.76 18.88 -5.84
CA ASP A 495 -33.01 18.92 -5.07
C ASP A 495 -33.10 17.77 -4.04
N GLU A 496 -32.73 16.55 -4.43
CA GLU A 496 -32.71 15.40 -3.52
C GLU A 496 -31.67 15.54 -2.41
N ILE A 497 -30.49 16.10 -2.72
CA ILE A 497 -29.44 16.38 -1.75
C ILE A 497 -29.85 17.50 -0.78
N GLY A 498 -30.50 18.55 -1.30
CA GLY A 498 -31.09 19.63 -0.49
C GLY A 498 -32.16 19.12 0.48
N ALA A 499 -32.88 18.05 0.14
CA ALA A 499 -33.89 17.43 1.00
C ALA A 499 -33.32 16.70 2.24
N PHE A 500 -32.01 16.38 2.27
CA PHE A 500 -31.33 15.86 3.47
C PHE A 500 -31.06 16.95 4.54
N GLY A 501 -31.42 18.20 4.25
CA GLY A 501 -31.53 19.31 5.19
C GLY A 501 -30.49 20.40 4.96
N SER A 502 -30.94 21.66 5.02
CA SER A 502 -30.15 22.90 4.87
C SER A 502 -29.26 23.22 6.09
N GLY A 503 -28.78 22.22 6.80
CA GLY A 503 -27.79 22.42 7.86
C GLY A 503 -26.41 22.59 7.24
N ASP A 504 -25.59 23.47 7.80
CA ASP A 504 -24.18 23.75 7.43
C ASP A 504 -23.27 22.49 7.30
N CYS A 505 -23.78 21.28 7.57
CA CYS A 505 -23.14 19.99 7.37
C CYS A 505 -22.86 19.66 5.90
N PHE A 506 -23.73 20.07 4.97
CA PHE A 506 -23.81 19.46 3.63
C PHE A 506 -23.66 20.47 2.48
N SER A 507 -23.33 21.73 2.76
CA SER A 507 -23.09 22.76 1.73
C SER A 507 -21.97 22.39 0.74
N PHE A 508 -21.05 21.53 1.16
CA PHE A 508 -20.01 20.98 0.29
C PHE A 508 -20.59 20.10 -0.83
N LEU A 509 -21.80 19.53 -0.69
CA LEU A 509 -22.42 18.71 -1.73
C LEU A 509 -22.86 19.56 -2.90
N ASP A 510 -23.37 20.77 -2.64
CA ASP A 510 -23.62 21.77 -3.67
C ASP A 510 -22.31 22.19 -4.34
N GLU A 511 -21.20 22.36 -3.59
CA GLU A 511 -19.88 22.63 -4.19
C GLU A 511 -19.36 21.44 -5.00
N LEU A 512 -19.52 20.20 -4.52
CA LEU A 512 -19.10 18.98 -5.21
C LEU A 512 -19.90 18.80 -6.51
N LEU A 513 -21.22 19.01 -6.46
CA LEU A 513 -22.10 19.01 -7.63
C LEU A 513 -21.78 20.17 -8.56
N THR A 514 -21.55 21.38 -8.05
CA THR A 514 -21.10 22.53 -8.85
C THR A 514 -19.80 22.21 -9.57
N VAL A 515 -18.82 21.60 -8.89
CA VAL A 515 -17.56 21.15 -9.48
C VAL A 515 -17.83 20.08 -10.54
N PHE A 516 -18.69 19.08 -10.29
CA PHE A 516 -19.08 18.09 -11.31
C PHE A 516 -19.75 18.74 -12.53
N CYS A 517 -20.68 19.68 -12.32
CA CYS A 517 -21.37 20.46 -13.35
C CYS A 517 -20.39 21.30 -14.18
N GLU A 518 -19.52 22.09 -13.53
CA GLU A 518 -18.51 22.92 -14.18
C GLU A 518 -17.44 22.11 -14.94
N ASN A 519 -17.12 20.90 -14.46
CA ASN A 519 -16.14 20.00 -15.08
C ASN A 519 -16.64 19.34 -16.36
N ILE A 520 -17.91 18.94 -16.38
CA ILE A 520 -18.58 18.37 -17.56
C ILE A 520 -18.58 19.39 -18.71
N GLU A 521 -18.73 20.68 -18.37
CA GLU A 521 -18.77 21.75 -19.36
C GLU A 521 -17.38 22.15 -19.91
N LYS A 522 -16.27 21.78 -19.26
CA LYS A 522 -14.97 22.46 -19.51
C LYS A 522 -13.70 21.61 -19.66
N THR A 523 -13.60 20.29 -19.39
CA THR A 523 -12.22 19.76 -19.14
C THR A 523 -11.78 18.34 -19.51
N ASP A 524 -10.47 18.27 -19.78
CA ASP A 524 -9.52 17.16 -19.94
C ASP A 524 -9.44 16.23 -18.69
N PRO A 525 -9.44 14.91 -18.86
CA PRO A 525 -9.46 13.91 -17.78
C PRO A 525 -8.24 13.85 -16.85
N LEU A 526 -7.09 14.44 -17.20
CA LEU A 526 -6.04 14.64 -16.20
C LEU A 526 -6.52 15.59 -15.09
N ASN A 527 -7.29 16.62 -15.46
CA ASN A 527 -7.91 17.55 -14.54
C ASN A 527 -9.08 16.89 -13.78
N LEU A 528 -9.80 15.96 -14.42
CA LEU A 528 -10.79 15.12 -13.74
C LEU A 528 -10.15 14.22 -12.68
N SER A 529 -8.96 13.67 -12.91
CA SER A 529 -8.25 12.86 -11.91
C SER A 529 -7.77 13.69 -10.72
N THR A 530 -7.24 14.90 -10.97
CA THR A 530 -6.91 15.88 -9.93
C THR A 530 -8.16 16.24 -9.13
N ARG A 531 -9.26 16.60 -9.80
CA ARG A 531 -10.52 16.99 -9.16
C ARG A 531 -11.28 15.83 -8.52
N THR A 532 -11.11 14.60 -8.98
CA THR A 532 -11.58 13.39 -8.28
C THR A 532 -10.80 13.20 -6.99
N ALA A 533 -9.49 13.39 -7.03
CA ALA A 533 -8.66 13.35 -5.84
C ALA A 533 -8.89 14.56 -4.91
N GLU A 534 -9.37 15.70 -5.44
CA GLU A 534 -9.95 16.79 -4.67
C GLU A 534 -11.31 16.39 -4.07
N ALA A 535 -12.23 15.79 -4.83
CA ALA A 535 -13.48 15.24 -4.29
C ALA A 535 -13.24 14.19 -3.19
N TYR A 536 -12.17 13.40 -3.26
CA TYR A 536 -11.73 12.51 -2.17
C TYR A 536 -11.11 13.26 -0.98
N ARG A 537 -10.32 14.32 -1.22
CA ARG A 537 -9.87 15.26 -0.18
C ARG A 537 -11.06 15.97 0.45
N ASP A 538 -12.12 16.17 -0.32
CA ASP A 538 -13.35 16.79 0.12
C ASP A 538 -14.15 15.75 0.90
N ILE A 539 -14.19 14.45 0.53
CA ILE A 539 -14.68 13.37 1.42
C ILE A 539 -13.96 13.39 2.77
N LEU A 540 -12.66 13.68 2.78
CA LEU A 540 -11.92 13.93 4.01
C LEU A 540 -12.40 15.20 4.73
N PHE A 541 -12.59 16.32 4.03
CA PHE A 541 -13.17 17.54 4.59
C PHE A 541 -14.60 17.34 5.10
N ILE A 542 -15.37 16.46 4.48
CA ILE A 542 -16.76 16.09 4.78
C ILE A 542 -16.79 15.24 6.03
N VAL A 543 -15.96 14.21 6.10
CA VAL A 543 -15.75 13.45 7.34
C VAL A 543 -15.32 14.40 8.46
N THR A 544 -14.41 15.34 8.18
CA THR A 544 -13.96 16.37 9.13
C THR A 544 -15.07 17.37 9.50
N THR A 545 -15.98 17.68 8.59
CA THR A 545 -17.08 18.65 8.78
C THR A 545 -18.25 18.00 9.50
N ILE A 546 -18.59 16.76 9.18
CA ILE A 546 -19.50 15.91 9.93
C ILE A 546 -18.98 15.71 11.36
N LEU A 547 -17.68 15.45 11.53
CA LEU A 547 -17.02 15.45 12.84
C LEU A 547 -17.16 16.80 13.57
N LYS A 548 -17.00 17.93 12.88
CA LYS A 548 -17.21 19.29 13.43
C LYS A 548 -18.69 19.61 13.73
N GLN A 549 -19.62 18.86 13.17
CA GLN A 549 -21.07 19.04 13.27
C GLN A 549 -21.73 17.99 14.17
N VAL A 550 -20.96 17.17 14.90
CA VAL A 550 -21.43 16.49 16.10
C VAL A 550 -21.42 17.55 17.21
N PRO A 551 -22.53 18.20 17.58
CA PRO A 551 -22.55 19.40 18.43
C PRO A 551 -21.94 19.26 19.85
N LEU A 552 -21.36 18.11 20.20
CA LEU A 552 -20.58 17.90 21.42
C LEU A 552 -19.07 18.20 21.28
N LEU A 553 -18.52 18.38 20.08
CA LEU A 553 -17.08 18.66 19.87
C LEU A 553 -16.71 20.15 19.88
N LYS A 554 -17.62 21.06 19.49
CA LYS A 554 -17.38 22.51 19.46
C LYS A 554 -17.19 23.12 20.84
N SER A 555 -17.76 22.53 21.91
CA SER A 555 -17.54 22.99 23.29
C SER A 555 -16.16 22.59 23.85
N TYR A 556 -15.39 21.76 23.15
CA TYR A 556 -14.07 21.26 23.59
C TYR A 556 -12.90 21.88 22.82
N MET A 557 -13.18 22.67 21.77
CA MET A 557 -12.19 23.42 20.98
C MET A 557 -12.02 24.89 21.43
N HIS A 558 -12.90 25.37 22.30
CA HIS A 558 -12.69 26.52 23.17
C HIS A 558 -12.33 26.03 24.57
#